data_AF-A0A225WL10-F1
#
_entry.id   AF-A0A225WL10-F1
#
_cell.length_a   1.000
_cell.length_b   1.000
_cell.length_c   1.000
_cell.angle_alpha   90.00
_cell.angle_beta   90.00
_cell.angle_gamma   90.00
#
_symmetry.space_group_name_H-M   'P 1'
#
loop_
_entity.id
_entity.type
_entity.pdbx_description
1 polymer ?
#
loop_
_entity_poly.entity_id
_entity_poly.type
_entity_poly.pdbx_seq_one_letter_code
_entity_poly.pdbx_strand_id
1 'polypeptide(L)'
;MVHELVPRMSHDIETSLISFTDERETLSNALTIHEPKLVDCATSEDIMTTVRKNRLAFSIRMSKWMRQKSKIVDEFAQIHMWYRCVNVSTNSGGSVFAKKWSNLTGTAAPKTRDALFKFVAPLCDSDNLYEKSLALALFELLFMTVAPSIFEKDHWIQALAVTHVPWINFSGTRLLHPNVLPALLRSQCGDIILRQLKVNCDEWLPNEFAVMKMKKENGEVGLTAGALLIDC
;
A
#
# COMPACT_ATOMS: atom_id res chain seq x y z
N MET A 1 -0.60 3.97 -29.73
CA MET A 1 -0.73 3.77 -28.27
C MET A 1 -1.67 4.77 -27.62
N VAL A 2 -1.41 6.09 -27.64
CA VAL A 2 -2.30 7.11 -26.99
C VAL A 2 -3.76 7.06 -27.49
N HIS A 3 -3.96 6.85 -28.80
CA HIS A 3 -5.31 6.82 -29.41
C HIS A 3 -6.22 5.67 -28.93
N GLU A 4 -5.64 4.58 -28.41
CA GLU A 4 -6.39 3.44 -27.84
C GLU A 4 -6.54 3.53 -26.31
N LEU A 5 -5.70 4.33 -25.65
CA LEU A 5 -5.73 4.52 -24.21
C LEU A 5 -6.84 5.48 -23.78
N VAL A 6 -7.09 6.53 -24.56
CA VAL A 6 -8.12 7.54 -24.24
C VAL A 6 -9.51 6.91 -24.05
N PRO A 7 -10.02 6.06 -24.96
CA PRO A 7 -11.33 5.42 -24.76
C PRO A 7 -11.39 4.53 -23.51
N ARG A 8 -10.31 3.78 -23.21
CA ARG A 8 -10.24 2.92 -22.02
C ARG A 8 -10.23 3.74 -20.74
N MET A 9 -9.42 4.80 -20.70
CA MET A 9 -9.37 5.72 -19.56
C MET A 9 -10.71 6.42 -19.34
N SER A 10 -11.39 6.86 -20.40
CA SER A 10 -12.74 7.44 -20.29
C SER A 10 -13.74 6.45 -19.68
N HIS A 11 -13.76 5.20 -20.17
CA HIS A 11 -14.62 4.16 -19.60
C HIS A 11 -14.31 3.85 -18.12
N ASP A 12 -13.03 3.88 -17.74
CA ASP A 12 -12.61 3.69 -16.36
C ASP A 12 -13.08 4.83 -15.44
N ILE A 13 -13.07 6.07 -15.94
CA ILE A 13 -13.59 7.25 -15.24
C ILE A 13 -15.09 7.09 -15.03
N GLU A 14 -15.84 6.74 -16.07
CA GLU A 14 -17.29 6.52 -16.00
C GLU A 14 -17.64 5.44 -14.97
N THR A 15 -16.93 4.30 -15.02
CA THR A 15 -17.13 3.20 -14.06
C THR A 15 -16.84 3.65 -12.62
N SER A 16 -15.78 4.44 -12.43
CA SER A 16 -15.41 4.97 -11.12
C SER A 16 -16.44 5.98 -10.59
N LEU A 17 -17.06 6.77 -11.47
CA LEU A 17 -18.11 7.73 -11.13
C LEU A 17 -19.41 7.03 -10.72
N ILE A 18 -19.78 5.95 -11.40
CA ILE A 18 -20.92 5.10 -11.02
C ILE A 18 -20.68 4.53 -9.61
N SER A 19 -19.53 3.88 -9.40
CA SER A 19 -19.17 3.32 -8.09
C SER A 19 -19.17 4.37 -6.97
N PHE A 20 -18.69 5.59 -7.24
CA PHE A 20 -18.75 6.68 -6.27
C PHE A 20 -20.19 7.09 -5.94
N THR A 21 -21.08 7.08 -6.92
CA THR A 21 -22.50 7.40 -6.74
C THR A 21 -23.17 6.37 -5.83
N ASP A 22 -22.93 5.07 -6.07
CA ASP A 22 -23.45 3.97 -5.25
C ASP A 22 -22.91 4.03 -3.80
N GLU A 23 -21.62 4.34 -3.65
CA GLU A 23 -20.99 4.54 -2.34
C GLU A 23 -21.62 5.69 -1.55
N ARG A 24 -22.00 6.78 -2.26
CA ARG A 24 -22.67 7.94 -1.67
C ARG A 24 -24.08 7.61 -1.19
N GLU A 25 -24.83 6.82 -1.95
CA GLU A 25 -26.18 6.39 -1.57
C GLU A 25 -26.17 5.50 -0.32
N THR A 26 -25.15 4.64 -0.19
CA THR A 26 -25.01 3.73 0.96
C THR A 26 -24.25 4.34 2.14
N LEU A 27 -23.78 5.59 2.03
CA LEU A 27 -22.86 6.22 2.97
C LEU A 27 -23.40 6.32 4.40
N SER A 28 -24.65 6.74 4.57
CA SER A 28 -25.26 6.92 5.89
C SER A 28 -25.26 5.63 6.69
N ASN A 29 -25.68 4.53 6.06
CA ASN A 29 -25.64 3.18 6.63
C ASN A 29 -24.21 2.70 6.86
N ALA A 30 -23.31 2.97 5.92
CA ALA A 30 -21.92 2.59 6.05
C ALA A 30 -21.27 3.26 7.27
N LEU A 31 -21.60 4.51 7.59
CA LEU A 31 -21.04 5.27 8.72
C LEU A 31 -21.58 4.83 10.10
N THR A 32 -22.80 4.28 10.18
CA THR A 32 -23.41 3.82 11.44
C THR A 32 -22.88 2.45 11.88
N ILE A 33 -22.31 1.67 10.96
CA ILE A 33 -21.63 0.42 11.29
C ILE A 33 -20.39 0.78 12.12
N HIS A 34 -20.48 0.53 13.44
CA HIS A 34 -19.31 0.41 14.29
C HIS A 34 -18.50 -0.77 13.78
N GLU A 35 -17.40 -0.52 13.08
CA GLU A 35 -16.55 -1.62 12.57
C GLU A 35 -15.64 -2.11 13.70
N PRO A 36 -15.91 -3.28 14.31
CA PRO A 36 -15.01 -3.86 15.30
C PRO A 36 -13.83 -4.56 14.60
N LYS A 37 -13.91 -4.75 13.28
CA LYS A 37 -13.01 -5.60 12.48
C LYS A 37 -11.74 -4.92 11.97
N LEU A 38 -11.62 -3.60 12.11
CA LEU A 38 -10.40 -2.88 11.74
C LEU A 38 -9.31 -2.97 12.82
N VAL A 39 -9.71 -3.29 14.06
CA VAL A 39 -8.81 -3.33 15.22
C VAL A 39 -7.90 -4.56 15.17
N ASP A 40 -8.34 -5.65 14.56
CA ASP A 40 -7.60 -6.92 14.53
C ASP A 40 -6.94 -7.24 13.18
N CYS A 41 -6.98 -6.33 12.21
CA CYS A 41 -6.34 -6.54 10.91
C CYS A 41 -4.85 -6.88 11.07
N ALA A 42 -4.43 -8.02 10.53
CA ALA A 42 -3.04 -8.46 10.55
C ALA A 42 -2.34 -8.25 9.20
N THR A 43 -3.11 -7.96 8.15
CA THR A 43 -2.59 -7.81 6.79
C THR A 43 -3.22 -6.63 6.07
N SER A 44 -2.57 -6.17 4.99
CA SER A 44 -3.17 -5.18 4.10
C SER A 44 -4.44 -5.70 3.40
N GLU A 45 -4.56 -7.00 3.17
CA GLU A 45 -5.75 -7.60 2.54
C GLU A 45 -6.99 -7.42 3.42
N ASP A 46 -6.83 -7.55 4.73
CA ASP A 46 -7.90 -7.33 5.70
C ASP A 46 -8.38 -5.87 5.65
N ILE A 47 -7.43 -4.92 5.60
CA ILE A 47 -7.72 -3.48 5.47
C ILE A 47 -8.48 -3.23 4.15
N MET A 48 -7.99 -3.76 3.03
CA MET A 48 -8.61 -3.55 1.72
C MET A 48 -10.00 -4.20 1.61
N THR A 49 -10.23 -5.31 2.31
CA THR A 49 -11.56 -5.91 2.40
C THR A 49 -12.56 -4.96 3.05
N THR A 50 -12.13 -4.19 4.05
CA THR A 50 -12.97 -3.14 4.64
C THR A 50 -13.16 -1.97 3.69
N VAL A 51 -12.11 -1.49 3.02
CA VAL A 51 -12.19 -0.40 2.02
C VAL A 51 -13.22 -0.73 0.94
N ARG A 52 -13.22 -1.97 0.43
CA ARG A 52 -14.14 -2.43 -0.64
C ARG A 52 -15.61 -2.43 -0.24
N LYS A 53 -15.96 -2.39 1.05
CA LYS A 53 -17.37 -2.34 1.49
C LYS A 53 -17.99 -0.97 1.21
N ASN A 54 -17.27 0.09 1.52
CA ASN A 54 -17.63 1.46 1.19
C ASN A 54 -16.39 2.36 1.34
N ARG A 55 -15.77 2.67 0.22
CA ARG A 55 -14.51 3.41 0.15
C ARG A 55 -14.63 4.84 0.68
N LEU A 56 -15.75 5.49 0.39
CA LEU A 56 -16.05 6.85 0.82
C LEU A 56 -16.16 6.93 2.35
N ALA A 57 -16.89 6.01 2.96
CA ALA A 57 -17.02 5.90 4.41
C ALA A 57 -15.65 5.65 5.07
N PHE A 58 -14.82 4.77 4.50
CA PHE A 58 -13.45 4.54 4.98
C PHE A 58 -12.60 5.81 4.88
N SER A 59 -12.63 6.52 3.74
CA SER A 59 -11.89 7.76 3.52
C SER A 59 -12.28 8.86 4.52
N ILE A 60 -13.57 8.99 4.83
CA ILE A 60 -14.09 9.90 5.86
C ILE A 60 -13.56 9.52 7.24
N ARG A 61 -13.54 8.23 7.59
CA ARG A 61 -12.99 7.74 8.87
C ARG A 61 -11.49 7.97 8.97
N MET A 62 -10.71 7.63 7.94
CA MET A 62 -9.28 7.90 7.87
C MET A 62 -8.98 9.38 8.09
N SER A 63 -9.71 10.25 7.39
CA SER A 63 -9.58 11.71 7.55
C SER A 63 -9.88 12.15 8.99
N LYS A 64 -10.89 11.55 9.64
CA LYS A 64 -11.22 11.81 11.05
C LYS A 64 -10.09 11.33 11.98
N TRP A 65 -9.59 10.12 11.79
CA TRP A 65 -8.51 9.56 12.60
C TRP A 65 -7.21 10.36 12.47
N MET A 66 -6.87 10.81 11.26
CA MET A 66 -5.72 11.70 11.03
C MET A 66 -5.87 13.02 11.78
N ARG A 67 -7.04 13.68 11.70
CA ARG A 67 -7.30 14.91 12.46
C ARG A 67 -7.22 14.71 13.97
N GLN A 68 -7.61 13.53 14.43
CA GLN A 68 -7.55 13.15 15.85
C GLN A 68 -6.17 12.63 16.29
N LYS A 69 -5.19 12.53 15.38
CA LYS A 69 -3.87 11.91 15.64
C LYS A 69 -4.01 10.51 16.24
N SER A 70 -4.97 9.74 15.75
CA SER A 70 -5.23 8.38 16.23
C SER A 70 -4.09 7.45 15.83
N LYS A 71 -3.59 6.65 16.78
CA LYS A 71 -2.54 5.64 16.55
C LYS A 71 -2.91 4.63 15.46
N ILE A 72 -4.19 4.42 15.20
CA ILE A 72 -4.66 3.46 14.18
C ILE A 72 -4.13 3.79 12.78
N VAL A 73 -3.86 5.07 12.47
CA VAL A 73 -3.31 5.47 11.18
C VAL A 73 -1.87 4.96 11.04
N ASP A 74 -1.07 5.13 12.08
CA ASP A 74 0.32 4.64 12.12
C ASP A 74 0.35 3.11 12.09
N GLU A 75 -0.57 2.46 12.81
CA GLU A 75 -0.71 1.01 12.81
C GLU A 75 -1.08 0.46 11.43
N PHE A 76 -2.00 1.10 10.70
CA PHE A 76 -2.31 0.71 9.32
C PHE A 76 -1.13 0.87 8.38
N ALA A 77 -0.38 1.96 8.51
CA ALA A 77 0.84 2.16 7.75
C ALA A 77 1.86 1.05 8.04
N GLN A 78 2.05 0.67 9.31
CA GLN A 78 2.94 -0.42 9.71
C GLN A 78 2.47 -1.78 9.16
N ILE A 79 1.18 -2.11 9.30
CA ILE A 79 0.60 -3.35 8.76
C ILE A 79 0.84 -3.43 7.25
N HIS A 80 0.57 -2.34 6.52
CA HIS A 80 0.77 -2.30 5.07
C HIS A 80 2.25 -2.37 4.68
N MET A 81 3.13 -1.71 5.42
CA MET A 81 4.58 -1.77 5.21
C MET A 81 5.12 -3.20 5.37
N TRP A 82 4.74 -3.90 6.44
CA TRP A 82 5.15 -5.30 6.65
C TRP A 82 4.56 -6.25 5.63
N TYR A 83 3.31 -6.00 5.21
CA TYR A 83 2.69 -6.70 4.10
C TYR A 83 3.50 -6.57 2.80
N ARG A 84 3.98 -5.36 2.47
CA ARG A 84 4.88 -5.12 1.33
C ARG A 84 6.22 -5.82 1.50
N CYS A 85 6.83 -5.67 2.67
CA CYS A 85 8.13 -6.26 3.00
C CYS A 85 8.14 -7.77 2.73
N VAL A 86 7.17 -8.50 3.26
CA VAL A 86 6.99 -9.95 3.02
C VAL A 86 6.82 -10.25 1.53
N ASN A 87 5.99 -9.46 0.84
CA ASN A 87 5.68 -9.71 -0.56
C ASN A 87 6.86 -9.51 -1.51
N VAL A 88 7.75 -8.55 -1.22
CA VAL A 88 8.97 -8.30 -1.98
C VAL A 88 10.10 -9.28 -1.63
N SER A 89 10.03 -9.90 -0.46
CA SER A 89 11.09 -10.81 0.03
C SER A 89 11.04 -12.19 -0.61
N THR A 90 10.02 -12.50 -1.42
CA THR A 90 9.86 -13.81 -2.05
C THR A 90 9.63 -13.66 -3.56
N ASN A 91 10.33 -14.44 -4.37
CA ASN A 91 10.11 -14.51 -5.83
C ASN A 91 8.92 -15.43 -6.20
N SER A 92 8.19 -15.96 -5.22
CA SER A 92 7.02 -16.81 -5.48
C SER A 92 5.83 -15.96 -5.92
N GLY A 93 5.80 -15.63 -7.21
CA GLY A 93 4.64 -15.01 -7.87
C GLY A 93 3.38 -15.85 -7.62
N GLY A 94 2.28 -15.19 -7.28
CA GLY A 94 0.99 -15.86 -7.08
C GLY A 94 0.82 -16.66 -5.78
N SER A 95 1.72 -16.54 -4.80
CA SER A 95 1.52 -17.11 -3.47
C SER A 95 0.86 -16.12 -2.51
N VAL A 96 -0.18 -16.54 -1.78
CA VAL A 96 -0.86 -15.73 -0.73
C VAL A 96 0.10 -15.37 0.42
N PHE A 97 -0.20 -14.26 1.12
CA PHE A 97 0.67 -13.69 2.17
C PHE A 97 1.08 -14.72 3.21
N ALA A 98 0.14 -15.55 3.67
CA ALA A 98 0.41 -16.55 4.69
C ALA A 98 1.48 -17.58 4.31
N LYS A 99 1.51 -17.98 3.03
CA LYS A 99 2.52 -18.93 2.52
C LYS A 99 3.88 -18.25 2.35
N LYS A 100 3.92 -17.00 1.87
CA LYS A 100 5.16 -16.20 1.80
C LYS A 100 5.75 -15.98 3.19
N TRP A 101 4.91 -15.61 4.16
CA TRP A 101 5.30 -15.46 5.56
C TRP A 101 5.89 -16.75 6.14
N SER A 102 5.21 -17.88 5.96
CA SER A 102 5.68 -19.18 6.46
C SER A 102 7.02 -19.58 5.85
N ASN A 103 7.21 -19.36 4.54
CA ASN A 103 8.47 -19.63 3.88
C ASN A 103 9.62 -18.75 4.42
N LEU A 104 9.36 -17.48 4.69
CA LEU A 104 10.37 -16.54 5.19
C LEU A 104 10.73 -16.78 6.67
N THR A 105 9.72 -17.02 7.50
CA THR A 105 9.89 -17.02 8.96
C THR A 105 9.97 -18.43 9.55
N GLY A 106 9.47 -19.45 8.85
CA GLY A 106 9.25 -20.79 9.38
C GLY A 106 8.07 -20.90 10.36
N THR A 107 7.23 -19.85 10.47
CA THR A 107 6.10 -19.80 11.40
C THR A 107 4.78 -19.53 10.69
N ALA A 108 3.65 -19.85 11.33
CA ALA A 108 2.34 -19.47 10.79
C ALA A 108 2.20 -17.94 10.76
N ALA A 109 1.53 -17.43 9.73
CA ALA A 109 1.28 -16.00 9.60
C ALA A 109 0.41 -15.46 10.75
N PRO A 110 0.70 -14.25 11.26
CA PRO A 110 -0.12 -13.58 12.26
C PRO A 110 -1.58 -13.46 11.79
N LYS A 111 -2.50 -13.73 12.71
CA LYS A 111 -3.95 -13.59 12.47
C LYS A 111 -4.56 -12.36 13.14
N THR A 112 -3.80 -11.70 14.02
CA THR A 112 -4.21 -10.49 14.71
C THR A 112 -3.14 -9.43 14.58
N ARG A 113 -3.55 -8.16 14.66
CA ARG A 113 -2.65 -7.00 14.71
C ARG A 113 -1.59 -7.13 15.79
N ASP A 114 -1.99 -7.50 17.00
CA ASP A 114 -1.08 -7.63 18.14
C ASP A 114 -0.04 -8.74 17.93
N ALA A 115 -0.45 -9.86 17.32
CA ALA A 115 0.48 -10.93 16.98
C ALA A 115 1.50 -10.48 15.92
N LEU A 116 1.07 -9.69 14.93
CA LEU A 116 1.97 -9.11 13.95
C LEU A 116 2.99 -8.20 14.65
N PHE A 117 2.52 -7.22 15.41
CA PHE A 117 3.39 -6.24 16.07
C PHE A 117 4.35 -6.87 17.07
N LYS A 118 3.92 -7.88 17.82
CA LYS A 118 4.81 -8.64 18.70
C LYS A 118 5.94 -9.34 17.93
N PHE A 119 5.64 -9.86 16.73
CA PHE A 119 6.65 -10.52 15.90
C PHE A 119 7.64 -9.52 15.31
N VAL A 120 7.16 -8.37 14.81
CA VAL A 120 8.01 -7.41 14.10
C VAL A 120 8.74 -6.43 15.00
N ALA A 121 8.31 -6.26 16.26
CA ALA A 121 8.96 -5.39 17.24
C ALA A 121 10.50 -5.57 17.33
N PRO A 122 11.06 -6.79 17.42
CA PRO A 122 12.52 -6.97 17.43
C PRO A 122 13.21 -6.69 16.10
N LEU A 123 12.46 -6.55 14.99
CA LEU A 123 13.00 -6.27 13.66
C LEU A 123 13.05 -4.77 13.34
N CYS A 124 12.35 -3.94 14.11
CA CYS A 124 12.32 -2.50 13.91
C CYS A 124 13.64 -1.87 14.38
N ASP A 125 14.61 -1.73 13.49
CA ASP A 125 15.77 -0.86 13.73
C ASP A 125 15.45 0.59 13.34
N SER A 126 15.99 1.53 14.12
CA SER A 126 15.75 2.98 14.01
C SER A 126 16.47 3.64 12.82
N ASP A 127 16.56 2.94 11.70
CA ASP A 127 17.21 3.46 10.49
C ASP A 127 16.24 4.31 9.67
N ASN A 128 16.79 5.31 8.99
CA ASN A 128 16.08 6.20 8.05
C ASN A 128 15.27 5.43 6.98
N LEU A 129 15.67 4.18 6.68
CA LEU A 129 14.94 3.33 5.75
C LEU A 129 13.56 2.93 6.27
N TYR A 130 13.41 2.67 7.57
CA TYR A 130 12.12 2.28 8.17
C TYR A 130 11.12 3.42 8.06
N GLU A 131 11.50 4.63 8.48
CA GLU A 131 10.62 5.82 8.45
C GLU A 131 10.15 6.14 7.03
N LYS A 132 11.07 6.12 6.07
CA LYS A 132 10.73 6.36 4.66
C LYS A 132 9.85 5.23 4.09
N SER A 133 10.11 3.97 4.46
CA SER A 133 9.27 2.84 4.04
C SER A 133 7.86 2.93 4.61
N LEU A 134 7.73 3.37 5.86
CA LEU A 134 6.45 3.60 6.52
C LEU A 134 5.67 4.72 5.84
N ALA A 135 6.33 5.82 5.48
CA ALA A 135 5.69 6.92 4.79
C ALA A 135 5.21 6.55 3.38
N LEU A 136 6.03 5.81 2.62
CA LEU A 136 5.62 5.28 1.32
C LEU A 136 4.48 4.26 1.44
N ALA A 137 4.48 3.43 2.48
CA ALA A 137 3.40 2.50 2.76
C ALA A 137 2.09 3.24 3.09
N LEU A 138 2.15 4.31 3.89
CA LEU A 138 0.98 5.16 4.15
C LEU A 138 0.47 5.81 2.87
N PHE A 139 1.37 6.36 2.04
CA PHE A 139 1.00 6.95 0.75
C PHE A 139 0.29 5.95 -0.16
N GLU A 140 0.86 4.76 -0.36
CA GLU A 140 0.24 3.74 -1.19
C GLU A 140 -1.09 3.28 -0.62
N LEU A 141 -1.18 3.07 0.70
CA LEU A 141 -2.44 2.71 1.34
C LEU A 141 -3.53 3.76 1.09
N LEU A 142 -3.20 5.05 1.26
CA LEU A 142 -4.15 6.13 0.97
C LEU A 142 -4.54 6.14 -0.51
N PHE A 143 -3.59 5.91 -1.40
CA PHE A 143 -3.86 5.85 -2.83
C PHE A 143 -4.78 4.68 -3.19
N MET A 144 -4.53 3.48 -2.64
CA MET A 144 -5.39 2.31 -2.75
C MET A 144 -6.78 2.57 -2.18
N THR A 145 -6.88 3.38 -1.12
CA THR A 145 -8.18 3.72 -0.52
C THR A 145 -8.97 4.73 -1.33
N VAL A 146 -8.35 5.55 -2.18
CA VAL A 146 -9.09 6.54 -2.98
C VAL A 146 -9.38 6.00 -4.39
N ALA A 147 -8.43 5.28 -4.97
CA ALA A 147 -8.51 4.80 -6.34
C ALA A 147 -7.98 3.36 -6.50
N PRO A 148 -8.65 2.36 -5.90
CA PRO A 148 -8.19 0.96 -5.92
C PRO A 148 -8.07 0.39 -7.35
N SER A 149 -8.95 0.81 -8.26
CA SER A 149 -8.98 0.35 -9.66
C SER A 149 -7.73 0.72 -10.46
N ILE A 150 -6.98 1.73 -10.04
CA ILE A 150 -5.71 2.09 -10.68
C ILE A 150 -4.67 0.95 -10.54
N PHE A 151 -4.75 0.16 -9.46
CA PHE A 151 -3.86 -0.97 -9.23
C PHE A 151 -4.21 -2.20 -10.07
N GLU A 152 -5.30 -2.16 -10.83
CA GLU A 152 -5.72 -3.23 -11.74
C GLU A 152 -5.38 -2.92 -13.21
N LYS A 153 -4.96 -1.68 -13.49
CA LYS A 153 -4.92 -1.11 -14.84
C LYS A 153 -3.57 -0.43 -15.13
N ASP A 154 -2.73 -1.10 -15.91
CA ASP A 154 -1.35 -0.68 -16.19
C ASP A 154 -1.25 0.72 -16.80
N HIS A 155 -2.19 1.09 -17.66
CA HIS A 155 -2.15 2.36 -18.38
C HIS A 155 -2.29 3.59 -17.49
N TRP A 156 -3.00 3.52 -16.36
CA TRP A 156 -3.14 4.66 -15.44
C TRP A 156 -1.83 4.97 -14.73
N ILE A 157 -1.18 3.91 -14.23
CA ILE A 157 0.09 4.03 -13.52
C ILE A 157 1.21 4.44 -14.48
N GLN A 158 1.25 3.90 -15.69
CA GLN A 158 2.18 4.33 -16.73
C GLN A 158 1.97 5.80 -17.14
N ALA A 159 0.71 6.24 -17.26
CA ALA A 159 0.39 7.64 -17.57
C ALA A 159 0.84 8.60 -16.47
N LEU A 160 0.70 8.22 -15.18
CA LEU A 160 1.10 9.04 -14.05
C LEU A 160 2.62 9.03 -13.80
N ALA A 161 3.28 7.87 -13.95
CA ALA A 161 4.70 7.72 -13.68
C ALA A 161 5.59 8.17 -14.86
N VAL A 162 5.05 8.27 -16.07
CA VAL A 162 5.77 8.61 -17.32
C VAL A 162 6.93 7.65 -17.62
N THR A 163 6.92 6.46 -17.00
CA THR A 163 7.95 5.42 -17.15
C THR A 163 7.31 4.04 -17.14
N HIS A 164 8.07 3.01 -17.56
CA HIS A 164 7.62 1.62 -17.43
C HIS A 164 7.57 1.24 -15.96
N VAL A 165 6.43 0.68 -15.52
CA VAL A 165 6.16 0.40 -14.11
C VAL A 165 6.24 -1.10 -13.85
N PRO A 166 7.29 -1.58 -13.17
CA PRO A 166 7.31 -2.94 -12.65
C PRO A 166 6.28 -3.08 -11.52
N TRP A 167 5.64 -4.24 -11.45
CA TRP A 167 4.70 -4.60 -10.39
C TRP A 167 5.31 -5.64 -9.47
N ILE A 168 4.92 -5.63 -8.19
CA ILE A 168 5.15 -6.78 -7.32
C ILE A 168 4.01 -7.77 -7.59
N ASN A 169 4.32 -8.87 -8.29
CA ASN A 169 3.33 -9.90 -8.60
C ASN A 169 2.86 -10.64 -7.34
N PHE A 170 1.55 -10.61 -7.10
CA PHE A 170 0.90 -11.29 -5.97
C PHE A 170 -0.51 -11.79 -6.33
N SER A 171 -0.95 -12.86 -5.67
CA SER A 171 -2.27 -13.48 -5.88
C SER A 171 -3.39 -12.66 -5.25
N GLY A 172 -3.95 -11.70 -6.01
CA GLY A 172 -5.25 -11.09 -5.70
C GLY A 172 -5.28 -9.57 -5.62
N THR A 173 -4.15 -8.88 -5.46
CA THR A 173 -4.05 -7.41 -5.57
C THR A 173 -2.62 -7.03 -5.94
N ARG A 174 -2.43 -6.17 -6.96
CA ARG A 174 -1.09 -5.71 -7.37
C ARG A 174 -0.59 -4.66 -6.37
N LEU A 175 0.69 -4.74 -6.03
CA LEU A 175 1.38 -3.69 -5.28
C LEU A 175 2.34 -2.98 -6.22
N LEU A 176 2.45 -1.66 -6.10
CA LEU A 176 3.42 -0.91 -6.89
C LEU A 176 4.82 -1.25 -6.43
N HIS A 177 5.73 -1.43 -7.37
CA HIS A 177 7.14 -1.52 -7.04
C HIS A 177 7.56 -0.29 -6.21
N PRO A 178 8.26 -0.43 -5.08
CA PRO A 178 8.72 0.66 -4.23
C PRO A 178 9.27 1.88 -4.97
N ASN A 179 10.12 1.73 -5.99
CA ASN A 179 10.61 2.86 -6.81
C ASN A 179 9.54 3.59 -7.64
N VAL A 180 8.37 3.00 -7.86
CA VAL A 180 7.23 3.66 -8.51
C VAL A 180 6.57 4.66 -7.57
N LEU A 181 6.52 4.39 -6.26
CA LEU A 181 5.88 5.31 -5.31
C LEU A 181 6.59 6.69 -5.27
N PRO A 182 7.94 6.78 -5.18
CA PRO A 182 8.66 8.03 -5.40
C PRO A 182 8.46 8.63 -6.79
N ALA A 183 8.39 7.81 -7.84
CA ALA A 183 8.14 8.32 -9.20
C ALA A 183 6.76 9.00 -9.31
N LEU A 184 5.73 8.42 -8.71
CA LEU A 184 4.40 9.03 -8.62
C LEU A 184 4.43 10.32 -7.80
N LEU A 185 5.16 10.35 -6.68
CA LEU A 185 5.33 11.57 -5.87
C LEU A 185 6.11 12.68 -6.61
N ARG A 186 6.96 12.33 -7.59
CA ARG A 186 7.65 13.29 -8.47
C ARG A 186 6.86 13.69 -9.71
N SER A 187 5.74 13.01 -10.00
CA SER A 187 4.84 13.43 -11.09
C SER A 187 4.24 14.81 -10.79
N GLN A 188 3.67 15.45 -11.81
CA GLN A 188 2.96 16.73 -11.63
C GLN A 188 1.84 16.62 -10.57
N CYS A 189 1.13 15.49 -10.53
CA CYS A 189 0.12 15.22 -9.51
C CYS A 189 0.73 15.06 -8.12
N GLY A 190 1.87 14.37 -8.01
CA GLY A 190 2.61 14.18 -6.76
C GLY A 190 3.13 15.50 -6.19
N ASP A 191 3.71 16.37 -7.02
CA ASP A 191 4.16 17.70 -6.64
C ASP A 191 3.02 18.56 -6.07
N ILE A 192 1.83 18.50 -6.68
CA ILE A 192 0.64 19.16 -6.12
C ILE A 192 0.32 18.65 -4.70
N ILE A 193 0.35 17.34 -4.48
CA ILE A 193 0.10 16.74 -3.15
C ILE A 193 1.14 17.23 -2.15
N LEU A 194 2.42 17.13 -2.48
CA LEU A 194 3.52 17.48 -1.58
C LEU A 194 3.53 18.97 -1.22
N ARG A 195 3.22 19.86 -2.17
CA ARG A 195 3.06 21.30 -1.91
C ARG A 195 1.93 21.60 -0.93
N GLN A 196 0.79 20.91 -1.06
CA GLN A 196 -0.32 21.05 -0.11
C GLN A 196 0.08 20.55 1.29
N LEU A 197 0.93 19.52 1.35
CA LEU A 197 1.50 19.00 2.59
C LEU A 197 2.70 19.81 3.11
N LYS A 198 3.15 20.84 2.37
CA LYS A 198 4.33 21.66 2.68
C LYS A 198 5.62 20.85 2.86
N VAL A 199 5.77 19.77 2.09
CA VAL A 199 6.95 18.89 2.10
C VAL A 199 7.82 19.21 0.89
N ASN A 200 9.14 19.38 1.10
CA ASN A 200 10.10 19.52 0.01
C ASN A 200 10.62 18.14 -0.42
N CYS A 201 10.49 17.82 -1.70
CA CYS A 201 10.70 16.47 -2.24
C CYS A 201 12.18 16.11 -2.40
N ASP A 202 13.01 17.11 -2.73
CA ASP A 202 14.38 16.93 -3.20
C ASP A 202 15.37 16.48 -2.11
N GLU A 203 15.05 16.72 -0.83
CA GLU A 203 15.86 16.25 0.30
C GLU A 203 15.41 14.87 0.82
N TRP A 204 14.16 14.47 0.56
CA TRP A 204 13.53 13.35 1.26
C TRP A 204 13.47 12.04 0.44
N LEU A 205 13.34 12.13 -0.89
CA LEU A 205 13.25 10.96 -1.78
C LEU A 205 14.52 10.78 -2.61
N PRO A 206 15.36 9.76 -2.34
CA PRO A 206 16.52 9.45 -3.19
C PRO A 206 16.08 8.96 -4.58
N ASN A 207 16.95 9.08 -5.58
CA ASN A 207 16.67 8.65 -6.96
C ASN A 207 16.31 7.16 -7.04
N GLU A 208 16.97 6.33 -6.23
CA GLU A 208 16.64 4.92 -6.05
C GLU A 208 16.33 4.65 -4.59
N PHE A 209 15.20 3.98 -4.35
CA PHE A 209 14.76 3.62 -3.02
C PHE A 209 15.11 2.16 -2.75
N ALA A 210 16.02 1.92 -1.81
CA ALA A 210 16.27 0.56 -1.36
C ALA A 210 15.00 -0.02 -0.74
N VAL A 211 14.70 -1.28 -1.03
CA VAL A 211 13.47 -1.89 -0.53
C VAL A 211 13.78 -2.58 0.78
N MET A 212 12.96 -2.32 1.80
CA MET A 212 12.96 -3.13 3.00
C MET A 212 12.47 -4.54 2.68
N LYS A 213 13.32 -5.53 2.92
CA LYS A 213 13.02 -6.96 2.75
C LYS A 213 13.36 -7.74 4.02
N MET A 214 12.60 -8.79 4.27
CA MET A 214 12.93 -9.82 5.25
C MET A 214 13.89 -10.82 4.60
N LYS A 215 14.96 -11.14 5.32
CA LYS A 215 15.89 -12.20 4.92
C LYS A 215 16.09 -13.14 6.10
N LYS A 216 16.13 -14.43 5.80
CA LYS A 216 16.50 -15.45 6.79
C LYS A 216 17.99 -15.74 6.65
N GLU A 217 18.77 -15.47 7.70
CA GLU A 217 20.19 -15.77 7.78
C GLU A 217 20.44 -16.58 9.05
N ASN A 218 21.12 -17.73 8.95
CA ASN A 218 21.46 -18.59 10.09
C ASN A 218 20.28 -19.03 10.98
N GLY A 219 19.06 -19.05 10.43
CA GLY A 219 17.85 -19.44 11.16
C GLY A 219 17.08 -18.25 11.77
N GLU A 220 17.70 -17.08 11.83
CA GLU A 220 17.07 -15.84 12.30
C GLU A 220 16.55 -15.00 11.14
N VAL A 221 15.48 -14.25 11.40
CA VAL A 221 14.87 -13.34 10.43
C VAL A 221 15.38 -11.93 10.73
N GLY A 222 15.96 -11.28 9.73
CA GLY A 222 16.41 -9.89 9.82
C GLY A 222 15.84 -9.03 8.70
N LEU A 223 16.04 -7.72 8.82
CA LEU A 223 15.76 -6.76 7.74
C LEU A 223 17.02 -6.52 6.90
N THR A 224 16.82 -6.37 5.60
CA THR A 224 17.87 -5.95 4.68
C THR A 224 17.34 -4.93 3.69
N ALA A 225 18.21 -4.00 3.31
CA ALA A 225 17.99 -3.10 2.19
C ALA A 225 18.45 -3.83 0.91
N GLY A 226 17.58 -3.95 -0.09
CA GLY A 226 17.93 -4.63 -1.34
C GLY A 226 17.36 -3.99 -2.58
N ALA A 227 18.07 -4.13 -3.70
CA ALA A 227 17.52 -3.89 -5.03
C ALA A 227 16.33 -4.83 -5.27
N LEU A 228 15.25 -4.33 -5.86
CA LEU A 228 14.16 -5.20 -6.28
C LEU A 228 14.67 -6.11 -7.40
N LEU A 229 14.48 -7.42 -7.23
CA LEU A 229 14.63 -8.35 -8.34
C LEU A 229 13.44 -8.08 -9.25
N ILE A 230 13.69 -7.40 -10.37
CA ILE A 230 12.73 -7.33 -11.46
C ILE A 230 12.90 -8.64 -12.20
N ASP A 231 12.02 -9.61 -11.97
CA ASP A 231 11.86 -10.69 -12.94
C ASP A 231 11.23 -10.04 -14.17
N CYS A 232 12.06 -9.77 -15.17
CA CYS A 232 11.66 -9.30 -16.50
C CYS A 232 10.93 -10.41 -17.26
#